data_AF-B8D499-F1
#
_entry.id   AF-B8D499-F1
#
_cell.length_a   1.000
_cell.length_b   1.000
_cell.length_c   1.000
_cell.angle_alpha   90.00
_cell.angle_beta   90.00
_cell.angle_gamma   90.00
#
_symmetry.space_group_name_H-M   'P 1'
#
loop_
_entity.id
_entity.type
_entity.pdbx_description
1 polymer ?
#
loop_
_entity_poly.entity_id
_entity_poly.type
_entity_poly.pdbx_seq_one_letter_code
_entity_poly.pdbx_strand_id
1 'polypeptide(L)' 'MKTIKCPWCGFMGEPGEFLYIQEATLYYTGKGVDREERERPLMVVCPRCREGFYLESPYSKLLEKQGTMEKFINM' A
#
# COMPACT_ATOMS: atom_id res chain seq x y z
N MET A 1 -12.50 -7.64 15.27
CA MET A 1 -11.42 -7.30 14.33
C MET A 1 -11.23 -5.78 14.34
N LYS A 2 -10.08 -5.25 13.90
CA LYS A 2 -9.92 -3.78 13.79
C LYS A 2 -10.57 -3.33 12.49
N THR A 3 -11.45 -2.33 12.56
CA THR A 3 -12.08 -1.70 11.41
C THR A 3 -11.07 -0.86 10.61
N ILE A 4 -11.26 -0.80 9.29
CA ILE A 4 -10.48 0.04 8.38
C ILE A 4 -11.29 1.29 8.08
N LYS A 5 -10.66 2.47 8.21
CA LYS A 5 -11.26 3.75 7.82
C LYS A 5 -10.68 4.21 6.48
N CYS A 6 -11.53 4.47 5.49
CA CYS A 6 -11.14 5.10 4.24
C CYS A 6 -10.74 6.56 4.50
N PRO A 7 -9.52 6.99 4.12
CA PRO A 7 -9.07 8.37 4.33
C PRO A 7 -9.80 9.37 3.43
N TRP A 8 -10.35 8.91 2.30
CA TRP A 8 -10.96 9.78 1.29
C TRP A 8 -12.42 10.13 1.57
N CYS A 9 -13.24 9.14 1.99
CA CYS A 9 -14.67 9.34 2.20
C CYS A 9 -15.14 9.02 3.63
N GLY A 10 -14.24 8.60 4.53
CA GLY A 10 -14.54 8.33 5.92
C GLY A 10 -15.29 7.02 6.20
N PHE A 11 -15.57 6.20 5.20
CA PHE A 11 -16.21 4.88 5.38
C PHE A 11 -15.41 4.02 6.36
N MET A 12 -16.08 3.41 7.33
CA MET A 12 -15.50 2.46 8.27
C MET A 12 -16.13 1.09 8.02
N GLY A 13 -15.31 0.08 7.77
CA GLY A 13 -15.77 -1.28 7.51
C GLY A 13 -14.80 -2.34 8.00
N GLU A 14 -15.24 -3.58 7.99
CA GLU A 14 -14.40 -4.75 8.25
C GLU A 14 -13.44 -4.98 7.06
N PRO A 15 -12.24 -5.52 7.29
CA PRO A 15 -11.26 -5.77 6.23
C PRO A 15 -11.81 -6.52 4.99
N GLY A 16 -12.71 -7.49 5.20
CA GLY A 16 -13.32 -8.27 4.11
C GLY A 16 -14.24 -7.48 3.18
N GLU A 17 -14.62 -6.25 3.53
CA GLU A 17 -15.44 -5.37 2.68
C GLU A 17 -14.60 -4.60 1.65
N PHE A 18 -13.27 -4.59 1.80
CA PHE A 18 -12.37 -3.87 0.91
C PHE A 18 -11.77 -4.81 -0.14
N LEU A 19 -11.47 -4.25 -1.32
CA LEU A 19 -10.67 -4.93 -2.32
C LEU A 19 -9.18 -4.67 -2.05
N TYR A 20 -8.34 -5.68 -2.26
CA TYR A 20 -6.89 -5.58 -2.11
C TYR A 20 -6.21 -5.80 -3.46
N ILE A 21 -5.30 -4.90 -3.81
CA ILE A 21 -4.51 -4.98 -5.04
C ILE A 21 -3.03 -5.08 -4.67
N GLN A 22 -2.37 -6.12 -5.17
CA GLN A 22 -0.93 -6.25 -5.14
C GLN A 22 -0.38 -6.04 -6.54
N GLU A 23 0.39 -4.98 -6.73
CA GLU A 23 1.10 -4.75 -7.98
C GLU A 23 2.36 -5.63 -8.02
N ALA A 24 2.58 -6.31 -9.15
CA ALA A 24 3.78 -7.09 -9.40
C ALA A 24 4.47 -6.58 -10.67
N THR A 25 5.72 -6.15 -10.55
CA THR A 25 6.55 -5.74 -11.68
C THR A 25 7.37 -6.93 -12.18
N LEU A 26 7.40 -7.11 -13.50
CA LEU A 26 8.19 -8.13 -14.17
C LEU A 26 9.17 -7.45 -15.13
N TYR A 27 10.45 -7.82 -15.05
CA TYR A 27 11.50 -7.31 -15.93
C TYR A 27 11.78 -8.34 -17.03
N TYR A 28 11.66 -7.93 -18.30
CA TYR A 28 12.08 -8.77 -19.41
C TYR A 28 13.56 -8.52 -19.73
N THR A 29 14.41 -9.52 -19.54
CA THR A 29 15.88 -9.39 -19.66
C THR A 29 16.43 -10.00 -20.95
N GLY A 30 15.57 -10.33 -21.92
CA GLY A 30 15.93 -11.02 -23.16
C GLY A 30 16.24 -12.51 -22.98
N LYS A 31 16.69 -12.92 -21.79
CA LYS A 31 16.87 -14.34 -21.40
C LYS A 31 15.66 -14.93 -20.68
N GLY A 32 14.73 -14.08 -20.23
CA GLY A 32 13.55 -14.50 -19.49
C GLY A 32 12.82 -13.35 -18.82
N VAL A 33 11.97 -13.71 -17.86
CA VAL A 33 11.23 -12.78 -17.01
C VAL A 33 11.78 -12.89 -15.60
N ASP A 34 12.36 -11.80 -15.12
CA ASP A 34 12.84 -11.68 -13.75
C ASP A 34 11.80 -10.95 -12.89
N ARG A 35 11.64 -11.40 -11.65
CA ARG A 35 10.72 -10.78 -10.69
C ARG A 35 11.41 -9.60 -10.02
N GLU A 36 10.66 -8.53 -9.80
CA GLU A 36 11.11 -7.46 -8.92
C GLU A 36 11.18 -7.99 -7.47
N GLU A 37 12.35 -7.88 -6.82
CA GLU A 37 12.55 -8.28 -5.41
C GLU A 37 11.98 -7.25 -4.41
N ARG A 38 11.60 -6.07 -4.90
CA ARG A 38 11.12 -4.98 -4.05
C ARG A 38 9.71 -5.29 -3.54
N GLU A 39 9.58 -5.43 -2.23
CA GLU A 39 8.26 -5.49 -1.59
C GLU A 39 7.48 -4.20 -1.82
N ARG A 40 6.28 -4.33 -2.37
CA ARG A 40 5.29 -3.26 -2.54
C ARG A 40 4.21 -3.43 -1.46
N PRO A 41 3.77 -2.37 -0.78
CA PRO A 41 2.64 -2.49 0.13
C PRO A 41 1.35 -2.83 -0.63
N LEU A 42 0.43 -3.50 0.06
CA LEU A 42 -0.91 -3.79 -0.45
C LEU A 42 -1.71 -2.50 -0.57
N MET A 43 -2.27 -2.26 -1.76
CA MET A 43 -3.23 -1.19 -1.97
C MET A 43 -4.62 -1.67 -1.57
N VAL A 44 -5.30 -0.87 -0.76
CA VAL A 44 -6.68 -1.10 -0.33
C VAL A 44 -7.59 -0.20 -1.15
N VAL A 45 -8.67 -0.75 -1.69
CA VAL A 45 -9.65 -0.02 -2.49
C VAL A 45 -10.97 0.05 -1.73
N CYS A 46 -11.46 1.27 -1.52
CA CYS A 46 -12.70 1.51 -0.79
C CYS A 46 -13.93 1.04 -1.61
N PRO A 47 -14.87 0.26 -1.02
CA PRO A 47 -16.08 -0.16 -1.73
C PRO A 47 -17.07 0.99 -1.99
N ARG A 48 -16.88 2.15 -1.33
CA ARG A 48 -17.80 3.30 -1.42
C ARG A 48 -17.33 4.34 -2.43
N CYS A 49 -16.13 4.89 -2.25
CA CYS A 49 -15.60 5.92 -3.15
C CYS A 49 -14.70 5.38 -4.26
N ARG A 50 -14.30 4.09 -4.20
CA ARG A 50 -13.40 3.43 -5.16
C ARG A 50 -11.98 3.97 -5.22
N GLU A 51 -11.62 4.90 -4.34
CA GLU A 51 -10.25 5.38 -4.20
C GLU A 51 -9.35 4.32 -3.56
N GLY A 52 -8.14 4.23 -4.09
CA GLY A 52 -7.06 3.41 -3.54
C GLY A 52 -6.30 4.14 -2.43
N PHE A 53 -5.87 3.42 -1.41
CA PHE A 53 -5.01 3.96 -0.35
C PHE A 53 -4.15 2.84 0.25
N TYR A 54 -3.09 3.23 0.96
CA TYR A 54 -2.24 2.30 1.69
C TYR A 54 -2.53 2.41 3.20
N LEU A 55 -2.49 1.28 3.91
CA LEU A 55 -2.64 1.24 5.37
C LEU A 55 -1.37 1.68 6.10
N GLU A 56 -0.24 1.60 5.42
CA GLU A 56 1.08 2.00 5.88
C GLU A 56 1.76 2.81 4.77
N SER A 57 2.73 3.65 5.12
CA SER A 57 3.49 4.38 4.09
C SER A 57 4.22 3.39 3.19
N PRO A 58 4.12 3.51 1.85
CA PRO A 58 4.92 2.70 0.92
C PRO A 58 6.43 2.90 1.09
N TYR A 59 6.83 3.96 1.79
CA TYR A 59 8.21 4.32 2.02
C TYR A 59 8.69 4.01 3.43
N SER A 60 7.88 3.38 4.31
CA SER A 60 8.26 3.13 5.71
C SER A 60 9.66 2.50 5.83
N LYS A 61 9.92 1.41 5.09
CA LYS A 61 11.23 0.74 5.07
C LYS A 61 12.38 1.60 4.52
N LEU A 62 12.08 2.50 3.59
CA LEU A 62 13.06 3.43 3.05
C LEU A 62 13.39 4.52 4.08
N LEU A 63 12.37 5.06 4.74
CA LEU A 63 12.48 6.11 5.75
C LEU A 63 13.16 5.60 7.03
N GLU A 64 12.90 4.35 7.43
CA GLU A 64 13.62 3.65 8.49
C GLU A 64 15.12 3.57 8.18
N LYS A 65 15.48 3.13 6.97
CA LYS A 65 16.89 3.05 6.53
C LYS A 65 17.58 4.42 6.45
N GLN A 66 16.82 5.49 6.23
CA GLN A 66 17.32 6.86 6.13
C GLN A 66 17.28 7.62 7.47
N GLY A 67 16.81 7.01 8.57
CA GLY A 67 16.73 7.65 9.89
C GLY A 67 15.79 8.87 9.95
N THR A 68 14.80 8.98 9.05
CA THR A 68 13.97 10.18 8.85
C THR A 68 12.48 10.01 9.18
N MET A 69 12.13 8.95 9.92
CA MET A 69 10.75 8.52 10.19
C MET A 69 9.87 9.58 10.89
N GLU A 70 10.47 10.52 11.63
CA GLU A 70 9.73 11.54 12.42
C GLU A 70 8.98 12.58 11.58
N LYS A 71 9.35 12.80 10.31
CA LYS A 71 8.76 13.88 9.50
C LYS A 71 7.44 13.53 8.82
N PHE A 72 7.13 12.25 8.62
CA PHE A 72 5.95 11.82 7.86
C PHE A 72 4.70 11.57 8.71
N ILE A 73 4.85 11.44 10.03
CA ILE A 73 3.72 11.18 10.94
C ILE A 73 2.90 12.46 11.21
N ASN A 74 3.48 13.64 10.96
CA ASN A 74 2.89 14.95 11.27
C ASN A 74 2.42 15.75 10.03
N MET A 75 2.21 15.10 8.89
CA MET A 75 1.78 15.75 7.64
C MET A 75 0.51 15.07 7.11
#